data_AF-A0A380NZS3-F1
#
_entry.id   AF-A0A380NZS3-F1
#
_cell.length_a   1.000
_cell.length_b   1.000
_cell.length_c   1.000
_cell.angle_alpha   90.00
_cell.angle_beta   90.00
_cell.angle_gamma   90.00
#
_symmetry.space_group_name_H-M   'P 1'
#
loop_
_entity.id
_entity.type
_entity.pdbx_description
1 polymer ?
#
loop_
_entity_poly.entity_id
_entity_poly.type
_entity_poly.pdbx_seq_one_letter_code
_entity_poly.pdbx_strand_id
1 'polypeptide(L)'
;MTAIDAAMQDIQSGRTGDVPKHLKDAHYKGAKELGNGVAYLYPHNYQNDWVAQQYLPDSLQNKAYFNADGNSNVEQAYITQYQKLKAAQKAGLENKDVKF
;
A
#
# COMPACT_ATOMS: atom_id res chain seq x y z
N MET A 1 -7.00 -19.82 7.59
CA MET A 1 -7.47 -18.42 7.46
C MET A 1 -6.70 -17.80 6.31
N THR A 2 -7.38 -17.36 5.26
CA THR A 2 -6.73 -16.79 4.07
C THR A 2 -6.35 -15.31 4.31
N ALA A 3 -5.57 -14.72 3.39
CA ALA A 3 -5.21 -13.31 3.44
C ALA A 3 -6.44 -12.38 3.47
N ILE A 4 -7.48 -12.72 2.71
CA ILE A 4 -8.72 -11.94 2.65
C ILE A 4 -9.50 -12.06 3.98
N ASP A 5 -9.59 -13.28 4.54
CA ASP A 5 -10.28 -13.48 5.81
C ASP A 5 -9.65 -12.65 6.94
N ALA A 6 -8.31 -12.58 6.99
CA ALA A 6 -7.59 -11.79 7.97
C ALA A 6 -7.87 -10.28 7.82
N ALA A 7 -7.93 -9.76 6.59
CA ALA A 7 -8.28 -8.37 6.33
C ALA A 7 -9.74 -8.08 6.71
N MET A 8 -10.66 -9.00 6.40
CA MET A 8 -12.07 -8.91 6.78
C MET A 8 -12.26 -8.93 8.30
N GLN A 9 -11.50 -9.76 9.01
CA GLN A 9 -11.54 -9.82 10.47
C GLN A 9 -11.08 -8.50 11.10
N ASP A 10 -10.04 -7.85 10.56
CA ASP A 10 -9.59 -6.54 11.04
C ASP A 10 -10.73 -5.50 10.90
N ILE A 11 -11.44 -5.49 9.76
CA ILE A 11 -12.61 -4.63 9.55
C ILE A 11 -13.71 -4.92 10.57
N GLN A 12 -14.09 -6.19 10.73
CA GLN A 12 -15.16 -6.60 11.66
C GLN A 12 -14.82 -6.31 13.12
N SER A 13 -13.53 -6.33 13.47
CA SER A 13 -13.03 -6.02 14.81
C SER A 13 -12.85 -4.51 15.04
N GLY A 14 -13.24 -3.65 14.09
CA GLY A 14 -13.07 -2.21 14.17
C GLY A 14 -11.62 -1.72 13.98
N ARG A 15 -10.71 -2.60 13.56
CA ARG A 15 -9.33 -2.23 13.19
C ARG A 15 -9.34 -1.69 11.76
N THR A 16 -9.79 -0.46 11.62
CA THR A 16 -9.88 0.29 10.37
C THR A 16 -9.20 1.64 10.50
N GLY A 17 -9.24 2.45 9.44
CA GLY A 17 -8.79 3.83 9.45
C GLY A 17 -9.25 4.55 8.19
N ASP A 18 -9.05 5.86 8.16
CA ASP A 18 -9.36 6.66 6.98
C ASP A 18 -8.41 6.35 5.83
N VAL A 19 -8.95 6.45 4.61
CA VAL A 19 -8.15 6.39 3.38
C VAL A 19 -7.10 7.52 3.42
N PRO A 20 -5.80 7.25 3.16
CA PRO A 20 -4.79 8.29 3.07
C PRO A 20 -5.17 9.39 2.07
N LYS A 21 -4.91 10.66 2.40
CA LYS A 21 -5.37 11.81 1.59
C LYS A 21 -4.93 11.74 0.13
N HIS A 22 -3.69 11.34 -0.13
CA HIS A 22 -3.14 11.19 -1.49
C HIS A 22 -3.77 10.04 -2.28
N LEU A 23 -4.59 9.19 -1.66
CA LEU A 23 -5.38 8.15 -2.34
C LEU A 23 -6.87 8.49 -2.45
N LYS A 24 -7.32 9.57 -1.82
CA LYS A 24 -8.71 10.04 -1.97
C LYS A 24 -8.89 10.65 -3.36
N ASP A 25 -10.10 10.52 -3.91
CA ASP A 25 -10.44 11.11 -5.20
C ASP A 25 -10.22 12.64 -5.19
N ALA A 26 -9.67 13.15 -6.28
CA ALA A 26 -9.35 14.57 -6.48
C ALA A 26 -10.39 15.29 -7.36
N HIS A 27 -11.30 14.56 -7.99
CA HIS A 27 -12.14 15.11 -9.07
C HIS A 27 -13.42 15.81 -8.60
N TYR A 28 -13.81 15.70 -7.34
CA TYR A 28 -15.02 16.35 -6.84
C TYR A 28 -14.76 17.78 -6.35
N LYS A 29 -15.83 18.58 -6.35
CA LYS A 29 -15.79 19.99 -5.93
C LYS A 29 -15.32 20.09 -4.47
N GLY A 30 -14.23 20.84 -4.24
CA GLY A 30 -13.63 21.03 -2.92
C GLY A 30 -12.51 20.04 -2.57
N ALA A 31 -12.22 19.04 -3.40
CA ALA A 31 -11.14 18.07 -3.12
C ALA A 31 -9.77 18.74 -2.94
N LYS A 32 -9.46 19.76 -3.76
CA LYS A 32 -8.23 20.56 -3.65
C LYS A 32 -8.13 21.32 -2.32
N GLU A 33 -9.23 21.88 -1.84
CA GLU A 33 -9.29 22.64 -0.58
C GLU A 33 -9.13 21.72 0.63
N LEU A 34 -9.63 20.48 0.53
CA LEU A 34 -9.49 19.43 1.55
C LEU A 34 -8.12 18.71 1.50
N GLY A 35 -7.32 18.98 0.46
CA GLY A 35 -6.02 18.34 0.22
C GLY A 35 -6.14 16.88 -0.23
N ASN A 36 -7.26 16.50 -0.85
CA ASN A 36 -7.50 15.14 -1.32
C ASN A 36 -6.88 14.91 -2.70
N GLY A 37 -6.25 13.75 -2.88
CA GLY A 37 -5.46 13.38 -4.04
C GLY A 37 -4.21 14.23 -4.28
N VAL A 38 -3.91 15.18 -3.38
CA VAL A 38 -2.66 15.95 -3.42
C VAL A 38 -1.50 15.02 -3.09
N ALA A 39 -0.41 15.13 -3.86
CA ALA A 39 0.82 14.35 -3.72
C ALA A 39 0.69 12.84 -4.00
N TYR A 40 -0.37 12.40 -4.71
CA TYR A 40 -0.41 11.06 -5.28
C TYR A 40 0.77 10.83 -6.24
N LEU A 41 1.55 9.80 -5.99
CA LEU A 41 2.61 9.35 -6.88
C LEU A 41 2.05 8.28 -7.82
N TYR A 42 1.99 8.59 -9.12
CA TYR A 42 1.51 7.67 -10.15
C TYR A 42 2.61 6.64 -10.47
N PRO A 43 2.45 5.33 -10.15
CA PRO A 43 3.53 4.35 -10.22
C PRO A 43 4.21 4.21 -11.59
N HIS A 44 3.46 4.36 -12.68
CA HIS A 44 3.97 4.24 -14.05
C HIS A 44 4.92 5.36 -14.47
N ASN A 45 5.01 6.45 -13.70
CA ASN A 45 6.02 7.48 -13.92
C ASN A 45 7.38 7.13 -13.28
N TYR A 46 7.47 6.01 -12.55
CA TYR A 46 8.68 5.60 -11.82
C TYR A 46 9.29 4.35 -12.43
N GLN A 47 10.59 4.15 -12.16
CA GLN A 47 11.31 2.99 -12.66
C GLN A 47 10.65 1.68 -12.20
N ASN A 48 10.50 0.74 -13.13
CA ASN A 48 9.80 -0.54 -12.92
C ASN A 48 8.31 -0.40 -12.55
N ASP A 49 7.69 0.72 -12.93
CA ASP A 49 6.26 0.99 -12.70
C ASP A 49 5.86 0.92 -11.22
N TRP A 50 6.78 1.28 -10.32
CA TRP A 50 6.60 1.13 -8.88
C TRP A 50 7.21 2.29 -8.09
N VAL A 51 6.51 2.73 -7.04
CA VAL A 51 6.96 3.77 -6.12
C VAL A 51 6.57 3.42 -4.68
N ALA A 52 7.48 3.69 -3.74
CA ALA A 52 7.20 3.59 -2.32
C ALA A 52 6.23 4.71 -1.91
N GLN A 53 4.99 4.34 -1.61
CA GLN A 53 3.93 5.26 -1.17
C GLN A 53 3.06 4.55 -0.13
N GLN A 54 2.55 5.24 0.87
CA GLN A 54 1.68 4.61 1.86
C GLN A 54 0.33 4.28 1.23
N TYR A 55 -0.10 3.01 1.30
CA TYR A 55 -1.40 2.59 0.74
C TYR A 55 -2.45 2.23 1.79
N LEU A 56 -2.03 1.65 2.91
CA LEU A 56 -2.92 1.35 4.03
C LEU A 56 -3.15 2.60 4.90
N PRO A 57 -4.30 2.69 5.58
CA PRO A 57 -4.54 3.69 6.62
C PRO A 57 -3.43 3.70 7.68
N ASP A 58 -3.22 4.83 8.35
CA ASP A 58 -2.20 4.98 9.39
C ASP A 58 -2.30 3.89 10.48
N SER A 59 -3.53 3.54 10.88
CA SER A 59 -3.82 2.49 11.88
C SER A 59 -3.41 1.08 11.44
N LEU A 60 -3.23 0.85 10.14
CA LEU A 60 -2.90 -0.44 9.53
C LEU A 60 -1.60 -0.39 8.72
N GLN A 61 -0.80 0.69 8.79
CA GLN A 61 0.35 0.92 7.91
C GLN A 61 1.40 -0.20 7.93
N ASN A 62 1.48 -0.96 9.04
CA ASN A 62 2.42 -2.06 9.24
C ASN A 62 1.79 -3.46 9.02
N LYS A 63 0.53 -3.54 8.60
CA LYS A 63 -0.15 -4.81 8.38
C LYS A 63 0.29 -5.47 7.07
N ALA A 64 0.37 -6.80 7.12
CA ALA A 64 0.62 -7.64 5.97
C ALA A 64 -0.27 -8.87 6.07
N TYR A 65 -1.12 -9.08 5.06
CA TYR A 65 -2.09 -10.18 5.03
C TYR A 65 -1.70 -11.29 4.07
N PHE A 66 -0.98 -10.95 2.99
CA PHE A 66 -0.57 -11.95 2.00
C PHE A 66 0.42 -12.94 2.63
N ASN A 67 0.02 -14.20 2.66
CA ASN A 67 0.82 -15.34 3.05
C ASN A 67 0.47 -16.49 2.10
N ALA A 68 1.45 -16.98 1.36
CA ALA A 68 1.30 -18.11 0.46
C ALA A 68 2.28 -19.21 0.89
N ASP A 69 1.86 -20.47 0.77
CA ASP A 69 2.63 -21.61 1.25
C ASP A 69 3.84 -21.92 0.35
N GLY A 70 3.80 -21.50 -0.92
CA GLY A 70 4.93 -21.66 -1.85
C GLY A 70 4.99 -23.06 -2.47
N ASN A 71 3.88 -23.78 -2.47
CA ASN A 71 3.79 -25.15 -2.95
C ASN A 71 3.77 -25.26 -4.48
N SER A 72 3.62 -24.13 -5.19
CA SER A 72 3.71 -24.04 -6.64
C SER A 72 4.77 -23.05 -7.09
N ASN A 73 5.34 -23.27 -8.28
CA ASN A 73 6.30 -22.34 -8.89
C ASN A 73 5.71 -20.92 -9.05
N VAL A 74 4.40 -20.82 -9.29
CA VAL A 74 3.70 -19.54 -9.41
C VAL A 74 3.65 -18.82 -8.06
N GLU A 75 3.30 -19.52 -6.97
CA GLU A 75 3.32 -18.95 -5.63
C GLU A 75 4.73 -18.51 -5.23
N GLN A 76 5.76 -19.30 -5.53
CA GLN A 76 7.15 -18.93 -5.25
C GLN A 76 7.56 -17.63 -5.97
N ALA A 77 7.15 -17.47 -7.24
CA ALA A 77 7.39 -16.23 -7.98
C ALA A 77 6.68 -15.03 -7.31
N TYR A 78 5.43 -15.18 -6.88
CA TYR A 78 4.71 -14.13 -6.16
C TYR A 78 5.31 -13.81 -4.80
N ILE A 79 5.72 -14.81 -4.01
CA ILE A 79 6.38 -14.61 -2.72
C ILE A 79 7.67 -13.82 -2.92
N THR A 80 8.49 -14.20 -3.90
CA THR A 80 9.75 -13.52 -4.21
C THR A 80 9.52 -12.05 -4.57
N GLN A 81 8.58 -11.79 -5.48
CA GLN A 81 8.24 -10.42 -5.88
C GLN A 81 7.65 -9.62 -4.71
N TYR A 82 6.76 -10.22 -3.91
CA TYR A 82 6.16 -9.59 -2.74
C TYR A 82 7.21 -9.19 -1.71
N GLN A 83 8.18 -10.08 -1.40
CA GLN A 83 9.26 -9.79 -0.47
C GLN A 83 10.16 -8.65 -0.98
N LYS A 84 10.53 -8.68 -2.27
CA LYS A 84 11.30 -7.59 -2.90
C LYS A 84 10.59 -6.25 -2.77
N LEU A 85 9.31 -6.19 -3.13
CA LEU A 85 8.51 -4.96 -3.06
C LEU A 85 8.30 -4.51 -1.61
N LYS A 86 8.11 -5.43 -0.65
CA LYS A 86 7.94 -5.10 0.76
C LYS A 86 9.20 -4.49 1.37
N ALA A 87 10.37 -5.04 1.02
CA ALA A 87 11.66 -4.47 1.43
C ALA A 87 11.87 -3.08 0.81
N ALA A 88 11.62 -2.92 -0.50
CA ALA A 88 11.70 -1.64 -1.18
C ALA A 88 10.73 -0.61 -0.59
N GLN A 89 9.49 -1.02 -0.28
CA GLN A 89 8.47 -0.18 0.34
C GLN A 89 8.92 0.34 1.70
N LYS A 90 9.45 -0.55 2.55
CA LYS A 90 9.97 -0.15 3.86
C LYS A 90 11.11 0.85 3.72
N ALA A 91 12.12 0.53 2.90
CA ALA A 91 13.25 1.41 2.67
C ALA A 91 12.83 2.78 2.08
N GLY A 92 11.90 2.79 1.12
CA GLY A 92 11.43 4.04 0.52
C GLY A 92 10.58 4.90 1.45
N LEU A 93 9.81 4.30 2.37
CA LEU A 93 9.05 5.05 3.38
C LEU A 93 9.92 5.55 4.55
N GLU A 94 11.03 4.87 4.86
CA GLU A 94 12.00 5.28 5.88
C GLU A 94 12.89 6.43 5.38
N ASN A 95 13.24 6.45 4.09
CA ASN A 95 14.09 7.47 3.47
C ASN A 95 13.26 8.67 2.93
N LYS A 96 12.49 9.35 3.78
CA LYS A 96 11.62 10.50 3.38
C LYS A 96 12.36 11.75 2.86
N ASP A 97 13.68 11.68 2.62
CA ASP A 97 14.53 12.81 2.21
C ASP A 97 15.05 12.76 0.77
N VAL A 98 14.66 11.78 -0.06
CA VAL A 98 15.06 11.81 -1.48
C VAL A 98 13.98 12.49 -2.31
N LYS A 99 14.13 13.81 -2.46
CA LYS A 99 13.54 14.54 -3.58
C LYS A 99 14.09 13.93 -4.87
N PHE A 100 13.20 13.36 -5.69
CA PHE A 100 13.49 13.09 -7.10
C PHE A 100 13.33 14.39 -7.90
#